data_AF-A0A4V5NFS0-F1
#
_entry.id   AF-A0A4V5NFS0-F1
#
_cell.length_a   1.000
_cell.length_b   1.000
_cell.length_c   1.000
_cell.angle_alpha   90.00
_cell.angle_beta   90.00
_cell.angle_gamma   90.00
#
_symmetry.space_group_name_H-M   'P 1'
#
loop_
_entity.id
_entity.type
_entity.pdbx_description
1 polymer ?
#
loop_
_entity_poly.entity_id
_entity_poly.type
_entity_poly.pdbx_seq_one_letter_code
_entity_poly.pdbx_strand_id
1 'polypeptide(L)'
;MLSPRGMNISRLSLLFVFLALLYLFRELWFPSAFPLPSVTPSKSNPVKSSASKGSSQPECRTLPGAEDVLVVLKTGATEIYEKLPEHFLTLFECTPNYLIFSDLEQDIGDHHIYDALDEVSSEHKENHADFELYRKLQQYQREGQNLKALKGNSGWNLDKW
;
A
#
# COMPACT_ATOMS: atom_id res chain seq x y z
N MET A 1 36.44 42.17 9.81
CA MET A 1 36.39 42.57 8.39
C MET A 1 36.05 41.34 7.54
N LEU A 2 34.76 41.13 7.23
CA LEU A 2 34.34 40.04 6.33
C LEU A 2 34.33 40.60 4.90
N SER A 3 35.30 40.16 4.11
CA SER A 3 35.40 40.47 2.69
C SER A 3 34.18 39.87 1.96
N PRO A 4 33.35 40.65 1.26
CA PRO A 4 32.27 40.08 0.47
C PRO A 4 32.91 39.43 -0.76
N ARG A 5 33.03 38.10 -0.73
CA ARG A 5 33.35 37.31 -1.93
C ARG A 5 32.25 37.59 -2.95
N GLY A 6 32.55 38.44 -3.93
CA GLY A 6 31.68 38.75 -5.04
C GLY A 6 31.16 37.46 -5.65
N MET A 7 29.85 37.28 -5.59
CA MET A 7 29.19 36.14 -6.19
C MET A 7 29.37 36.25 -7.70
N ASN A 8 30.27 35.42 -8.26
CA ASN A 8 30.59 35.44 -9.69
C ASN A 8 29.29 35.33 -10.51
N ILE A 9 29.12 36.23 -11.47
CA ILE A 9 27.94 36.32 -12.36
C ILE A 9 27.62 34.97 -13.01
N SER A 10 28.65 34.15 -13.29
CA SER A 10 28.51 32.78 -13.77
C SER A 10 27.72 31.87 -12.81
N ARG A 11 27.89 32.01 -11.49
CA ARG A 11 27.14 31.23 -10.48
C ARG A 11 25.69 31.68 -10.37
N LEU A 12 25.42 32.98 -10.48
CA LEU A 12 24.06 33.51 -10.56
C LEU A 12 23.32 33.00 -11.80
N SER A 13 24.01 32.96 -12.95
CA SER A 13 23.46 32.42 -14.20
C SER A 13 23.13 30.92 -14.07
N LEU A 14 24.04 30.12 -13.52
CA LEU A 14 23.81 28.69 -13.30
C LEU A 14 22.64 28.42 -12.35
N LEU A 15 22.53 29.20 -11.26
CA LEU A 15 21.39 29.11 -10.33
C LEU A 15 20.07 29.47 -11.01
N PHE A 16 20.06 30.52 -11.82
CA PHE A 16 18.85 30.93 -12.54
C PHE A 16 18.41 29.87 -13.56
N VAL A 17 19.33 29.31 -14.34
CA VAL A 17 19.03 28.22 -15.29
C VAL A 17 18.52 26.97 -14.55
N PHE A 18 19.13 26.61 -13.42
CA PHE A 18 18.68 25.49 -12.60
C PHE A 18 17.27 25.70 -12.04
N LEU A 19 16.96 26.88 -11.51
CA LEU A 19 15.63 27.23 -11.03
C LEU A 19 14.59 27.27 -12.15
N ALA A 20 14.95 27.77 -13.34
CA ALA A 20 14.08 27.75 -14.51
C ALA A 20 13.77 26.32 -14.98
N LEU A 21 14.77 25.43 -14.97
CA LEU A 21 14.57 24.01 -15.30
C LEU A 21 13.67 23.31 -14.26
N LEU A 22 13.85 23.57 -12.97
CA LEU A 22 12.96 23.04 -11.93
C LEU A 22 11.52 23.56 -12.07
N TYR A 23 11.35 24.84 -12.42
CA TYR A 23 10.04 25.42 -12.69
C TYR A 23 9.38 24.74 -13.90
N LEU A 24 10.09 24.64 -15.03
CA LEU A 24 9.57 23.97 -16.22
C LEU A 24 9.25 22.49 -15.98
N PHE A 25 10.08 21.80 -15.20
CA PHE A 25 9.84 20.41 -14.80
C PHE A 25 8.57 20.28 -13.94
N ARG A 26 8.37 21.20 -12.99
CA ARG A 26 7.15 21.25 -12.17
C ARG A 26 5.92 21.45 -13.05
N GLU A 27 5.95 22.39 -14.00
CA GLU A 27 4.81 22.64 -14.88
C GLU A 27 4.54 21.49 -15.87
N LEU A 28 5.57 20.76 -16.31
CA LEU A 28 5.39 19.60 -17.20
C LEU A 28 4.89 18.35 -16.47
N TRP A 29 5.36 18.11 -15.24
CA TRP A 29 5.04 16.87 -14.50
C TRP A 29 3.80 17.02 -13.60
N PHE A 30 3.46 18.24 -13.18
CA PHE A 30 2.27 18.54 -12.40
C PHE A 30 1.32 19.43 -13.20
N PRO A 31 0.60 18.88 -14.21
CA PRO A 31 -0.51 19.59 -14.83
C PRO A 31 -1.52 19.94 -13.74
N SER A 32 -1.55 21.22 -13.38
CA SER A 32 -2.57 21.76 -12.48
C SER A 32 -3.91 21.63 -13.19
N ALA A 33 -4.82 20.91 -12.56
CA ALA A 33 -6.21 20.65 -12.96
C ALA A 33 -6.40 19.48 -13.95
N PHE A 34 -6.62 18.30 -13.37
CA PHE A 34 -7.66 17.43 -13.91
C PHE A 34 -8.99 18.19 -13.81
N PRO A 35 -9.71 18.44 -14.91
CA PRO A 35 -11.07 18.94 -14.81
C PRO A 35 -11.91 17.88 -14.10
N LEU A 36 -12.52 18.23 -12.95
CA LEU A 36 -13.53 17.38 -12.34
C LEU A 36 -14.61 17.07 -13.39
N PRO A 37 -15.07 15.82 -13.51
CA PRO A 37 -16.25 15.54 -14.30
C PRO A 37 -17.42 16.37 -13.74
N SER A 38 -18.06 17.12 -14.61
CA SER A 38 -19.22 17.93 -14.29
C SER A 38 -20.33 17.00 -13.80
N VAL A 39 -20.59 17.01 -12.50
CA VAL A 39 -21.73 16.31 -11.90
C VAL A 39 -22.99 16.94 -12.48
N THR A 40 -23.61 16.24 -13.42
CA THR A 40 -24.96 16.56 -13.89
C THR A 40 -25.90 16.27 -12.73
N PRO A 41 -26.77 17.22 -12.33
CA PRO A 41 -27.75 16.97 -11.29
C PRO A 41 -28.81 16.02 -11.86
N SER A 42 -28.66 14.72 -11.56
CA SER A 42 -29.72 13.75 -11.79
C SER A 42 -30.87 14.08 -10.85
N LYS A 43 -32.03 14.43 -11.42
CA LYS A 43 -33.30 14.56 -10.69
C LYS A 43 -33.68 13.21 -10.09
N SER A 44 -33.27 12.95 -8.86
CA SER A 44 -33.82 11.87 -8.05
C SER A 44 -34.78 12.46 -7.02
N ASN A 45 -35.97 11.84 -6.91
CA ASN A 45 -37.01 12.22 -5.97
C ASN A 45 -36.51 12.05 -4.53
N PRO A 46 -36.96 12.88 -3.56
CA PRO A 46 -36.50 12.79 -2.19
C PRO A 46 -37.05 11.50 -1.54
N VAL A 47 -36.24 10.47 -1.47
CA VAL A 47 -36.48 9.36 -0.54
C VAL A 47 -36.23 9.90 0.86
N LYS A 48 -37.29 9.89 1.67
CA LYS A 48 -37.24 10.26 3.09
C LYS A 48 -36.20 9.40 3.81
N SER A 49 -35.02 9.95 4.05
CA SER A 49 -34.04 9.34 4.95
C SER A 49 -34.48 9.63 6.39
N SER A 50 -35.13 8.64 7.00
CA SER A 50 -35.27 8.58 8.44
C SER A 50 -33.86 8.38 9.02
N ALA A 51 -33.34 9.43 9.65
CA ALA A 51 -32.10 9.40 10.39
C ALA A 51 -32.16 8.29 11.46
N SER A 52 -31.44 7.20 11.22
CA SER A 52 -31.11 6.21 12.25
C SER A 52 -29.65 6.39 12.63
N LYS A 53 -29.44 6.54 13.93
CA LYS A 53 -28.16 6.82 14.59
C LYS A 53 -27.43 5.49 14.77
N GLY A 54 -26.47 5.21 13.89
CA GLY A 54 -25.54 4.07 13.94
C GLY A 54 -24.39 4.40 13.00
N SER A 55 -23.14 4.09 13.36
CA SER A 55 -21.93 4.49 12.63
C SER A 55 -22.13 4.37 11.12
N SER A 56 -22.19 5.51 10.42
CA SER A 56 -22.44 5.54 8.99
C SER A 56 -21.25 4.88 8.30
N GLN A 57 -21.40 3.61 7.92
CA GLN A 57 -20.48 2.94 7.02
C GLN A 57 -20.33 3.80 5.77
N PRO A 58 -19.12 3.90 5.19
CA PRO A 58 -18.91 4.76 4.04
C PRO A 58 -19.79 4.30 2.88
N GLU A 59 -20.30 5.25 2.09
CA GLU A 59 -21.25 4.98 0.99
C GLU A 59 -20.70 3.96 -0.03
N CYS A 60 -19.38 3.88 -0.17
CA CYS A 60 -18.69 2.92 -1.03
C CYS A 60 -18.90 1.45 -0.61
N ARG A 61 -19.14 1.17 0.68
CA ARG A 61 -19.29 -0.20 1.19
C ARG A 61 -20.62 -0.82 0.79
N THR A 62 -21.59 0.03 0.43
CA THR A 62 -22.96 -0.36 0.03
C THR A 62 -23.18 -0.21 -1.48
N LEU A 63 -22.10 -0.18 -2.28
CA LEU A 63 -22.22 -0.15 -3.73
C LEU A 63 -22.88 -1.45 -4.22
N PRO A 64 -23.85 -1.37 -5.15
CA PRO A 64 -24.50 -2.57 -5.68
C PRO A 64 -23.50 -3.57 -6.25
N GLY A 65 -23.54 -4.81 -5.77
CA GLY A 65 -22.66 -5.91 -6.20
C GLY A 65 -21.33 -6.00 -5.46
N ALA A 66 -21.06 -5.12 -4.48
CA ALA A 66 -19.86 -5.21 -3.65
C ALA A 66 -19.90 -6.45 -2.72
N GLU A 67 -21.10 -6.90 -2.36
CA GLU A 67 -21.37 -8.11 -1.57
C GLU A 67 -21.00 -9.40 -2.31
N ASP A 68 -21.01 -9.39 -3.64
CA ASP A 68 -20.70 -10.54 -4.50
C ASP A 68 -19.22 -10.62 -4.89
N VAL A 69 -18.39 -9.69 -4.39
CA VAL A 69 -16.96 -9.61 -4.69
C VAL A 69 -16.15 -9.95 -3.44
N LEU A 70 -15.15 -10.82 -3.61
CA LEU A 70 -14.12 -11.09 -2.63
C LEU A 70 -12.80 -10.43 -3.06
N VAL A 71 -12.25 -9.58 -2.19
CA VAL A 71 -10.93 -8.97 -2.41
C VAL A 71 -9.86 -9.77 -1.69
N VAL A 72 -8.89 -10.28 -2.44
CA VAL A 72 -7.73 -10.97 -1.85
C VAL A 72 -6.53 -10.05 -1.91
N LEU A 73 -6.01 -9.65 -0.76
CA LEU A 73 -4.78 -8.88 -0.65
C LEU A 73 -3.60 -9.82 -0.41
N LYS A 74 -2.66 -9.85 -1.34
CA LYS A 74 -1.36 -10.51 -1.14
C LYS A 74 -0.34 -9.49 -0.65
N THR A 75 0.46 -9.84 0.35
CA THR A 75 1.57 -9.03 0.86
C THR A 75 2.73 -9.94 1.30
N GLY A 76 3.90 -9.37 1.60
CA GLY A 76 5.02 -10.10 2.18
C GLY A 76 5.19 -9.79 3.67
N ALA A 77 5.58 -10.77 4.48
CA ALA A 77 5.73 -10.64 5.93
C ALA A 77 6.82 -9.63 6.33
N THR A 78 7.82 -9.42 5.47
CA THR A 78 8.88 -8.42 5.71
C THR A 78 8.41 -6.97 5.56
N GLU A 79 7.26 -6.73 4.91
CA GLU A 79 6.70 -5.40 4.68
C GLU A 79 5.29 -5.21 5.26
N ILE A 80 4.71 -6.26 5.85
CA ILE A 80 3.32 -6.28 6.29
C ILE A 80 2.98 -5.14 7.26
N TYR A 81 3.85 -4.86 8.24
CA TYR A 81 3.64 -3.74 9.18
C TYR A 81 3.82 -2.35 8.56
N GLU A 82 4.49 -2.26 7.40
CA GLU A 82 4.65 -0.99 6.67
C GLU A 82 3.50 -0.70 5.71
N LYS A 83 2.82 -1.74 5.23
CA LYS A 83 1.87 -1.65 4.11
C LYS A 83 0.44 -1.98 4.49
N LEU A 84 0.22 -3.04 5.26
CA LEU A 84 -1.11 -3.53 5.60
C LEU A 84 -1.96 -2.50 6.39
N PRO A 85 -1.41 -1.73 7.35
CA PRO A 85 -2.21 -0.76 8.09
C PRO A 85 -2.91 0.29 7.23
N GLU A 86 -2.29 0.72 6.13
CA GLU A 86 -2.91 1.68 5.20
C GLU A 86 -4.12 1.07 4.49
N HIS A 87 -4.06 -0.23 4.16
CA HIS A 87 -5.18 -0.93 3.53
C HIS A 87 -6.39 -1.06 4.47
N PHE A 88 -6.19 -1.22 5.79
CA PHE A 88 -7.29 -1.23 6.76
C PHE A 88 -8.06 0.10 6.79
N LEU A 89 -7.35 1.22 6.64
CA LEU A 89 -7.91 2.56 6.71
C LEU A 89 -8.43 3.08 5.36
N THR A 90 -8.23 2.33 4.27
CA THR A 90 -8.59 2.77 2.92
C THR A 90 -9.39 1.69 2.19
N LEU A 91 -8.71 0.67 1.67
CA LEU A 91 -9.30 -0.39 0.86
C LEU A 91 -10.38 -1.17 1.61
N PHE A 92 -10.10 -1.59 2.84
CA PHE A 92 -10.98 -2.44 3.64
C PHE A 92 -12.11 -1.68 4.33
N GLU A 93 -12.11 -0.34 4.27
CA GLU A 93 -13.26 0.47 4.65
C GLU A 93 -14.44 0.24 3.69
N CYS A 94 -14.13 0.09 2.39
CA CYS A 94 -15.11 -0.04 1.30
C CYS A 94 -15.34 -1.48 0.84
N THR A 95 -14.52 -2.45 1.24
CA THR A 95 -14.62 -3.85 0.78
C THR A 95 -15.12 -4.72 1.92
N PRO A 96 -16.40 -5.15 1.89
CA PRO A 96 -16.99 -5.88 3.01
C PRO A 96 -16.43 -7.30 3.17
N ASN A 97 -15.99 -7.92 2.06
CA ASN A 97 -15.44 -9.27 2.04
C ASN A 97 -13.98 -9.22 1.55
N TYR A 98 -13.04 -9.63 2.41
CA TYR A 98 -11.64 -9.75 2.00
C TYR A 98 -10.92 -10.87 2.72
N LEU A 99 -9.82 -11.33 2.11
CA LEU A 99 -8.82 -12.22 2.70
C LEU A 99 -7.44 -11.58 2.54
N ILE A 100 -6.54 -11.84 3.47
CA ILE A 100 -5.16 -11.35 3.44
C ILE A 100 -4.24 -12.56 3.46
N PHE A 101 -3.34 -12.65 2.49
CA PHE A 101 -2.35 -13.71 2.40
C PHE A 101 -0.94 -13.14 2.48
N SER A 102 -0.06 -13.84 3.17
CA SER A 102 1.37 -13.54 3.28
C SER A 102 2.21 -14.81 3.16
N ASP A 103 3.51 -14.66 2.96
CA ASP A 103 4.51 -15.73 3.07
C ASP A 103 4.74 -16.22 4.52
N LEU A 104 3.89 -15.83 5.48
CA LEU A 104 3.95 -16.20 6.89
C LEU A 104 2.59 -16.02 7.56
N GLU A 105 2.14 -17.05 8.28
CA GLU A 105 0.91 -17.03 9.07
C GLU A 105 1.02 -16.07 10.26
N GLN A 106 0.12 -15.08 10.36
CA GLN A 106 0.14 -14.06 11.41
C GLN A 106 -1.26 -13.54 11.78
N ASP A 107 -1.40 -13.05 13.00
CA ASP A 107 -2.55 -12.23 13.42
C ASP A 107 -2.09 -10.78 13.64
N ILE A 108 -2.76 -9.82 13.00
CA ILE A 108 -2.50 -8.39 13.16
C ILE A 108 -3.80 -7.71 13.61
N GLY A 109 -3.86 -7.39 14.91
CA GLY A 109 -5.09 -6.90 15.53
C GLY A 109 -6.17 -7.97 15.47
N ASP A 110 -7.34 -7.62 14.92
CA ASP A 110 -8.47 -8.53 14.75
C ASP A 110 -8.49 -9.19 13.35
N HIS A 111 -7.40 -9.06 12.60
CA HIS A 111 -7.28 -9.56 11.23
C HIS A 111 -6.32 -10.73 11.16
N HIS A 112 -6.80 -11.82 10.58
CA HIS A 112 -6.01 -13.03 10.32
C HIS A 112 -5.35 -12.97 8.95
N ILE A 113 -4.08 -13.33 8.87
CA ILE A 113 -3.26 -13.32 7.66
C ILE A 113 -2.80 -14.74 7.37
N TYR A 114 -3.42 -15.33 6.36
CA TYR A 114 -3.20 -16.71 5.94
C TYR A 114 -1.81 -16.89 5.31
N ASP A 115 -1.15 -17.99 5.62
CA ASP A 115 0.08 -18.43 4.96
C ASP A 115 -0.23 -18.96 3.56
N ALA A 116 0.23 -18.23 2.55
CA ALA A 116 0.07 -18.60 1.14
C ALA A 116 0.80 -19.90 0.76
N LEU A 117 1.72 -20.39 1.60
CA LEU A 117 2.61 -21.52 1.34
C LEU A 117 2.30 -22.73 2.24
N ASP A 118 1.21 -22.69 3.01
CA ASP A 118 0.82 -23.75 3.95
C ASP A 118 0.59 -25.11 3.27
N GLU A 119 -0.03 -25.11 2.09
CA GLU A 119 -0.33 -26.30 1.29
C GLU A 119 0.86 -26.81 0.45
N VAL A 120 1.99 -26.08 0.41
CA VAL A 120 3.20 -26.60 -0.23
C VAL A 120 3.74 -27.77 0.59
N SER A 121 4.14 -28.87 -0.08
CA SER A 121 4.67 -30.05 0.60
C SER A 121 5.86 -29.72 1.53
N SER A 122 5.97 -30.41 2.66
CA SER A 122 7.05 -30.22 3.63
C SER A 122 8.43 -30.45 3.01
N GLU A 123 8.57 -31.44 2.11
CA GLU A 123 9.82 -31.72 1.41
C GLU A 123 10.38 -30.48 0.68
N HIS A 124 9.51 -29.74 -0.02
CA HIS A 124 9.91 -28.51 -0.72
C HIS A 124 10.21 -27.38 0.26
N LYS A 125 9.35 -27.18 1.28
CA LYS A 125 9.56 -26.14 2.30
C LYS A 125 10.88 -26.31 3.06
N GLU A 126 11.29 -27.55 3.29
CA GLU A 126 12.51 -27.88 4.03
C GLU A 126 13.77 -27.82 3.16
N ASN A 127 13.71 -28.36 1.94
CA ASN A 127 14.91 -28.63 1.14
C ASN A 127 15.11 -27.71 -0.05
N HIS A 128 14.04 -27.09 -0.58
CA HIS A 128 14.16 -26.26 -1.78
C HIS A 128 14.78 -24.89 -1.44
N ALA A 129 15.63 -24.40 -2.35
CA ALA A 129 16.41 -23.17 -2.16
C ALA A 129 15.53 -21.92 -2.07
N ASP A 130 14.39 -21.89 -2.78
CA ASP A 130 13.47 -20.75 -2.73
C ASP A 130 12.90 -20.51 -1.32
N PHE A 131 12.74 -21.58 -0.54
CA PHE A 131 12.15 -21.53 0.79
C PHE A 131 13.14 -21.09 1.88
N GLU A 132 14.36 -20.67 1.52
CA GLU A 132 15.29 -20.11 2.50
C GLU A 132 14.73 -18.91 3.26
N LEU A 133 14.03 -18.00 2.56
CA LEU A 133 13.38 -16.87 3.20
C LEU A 133 12.25 -17.33 4.11
N TYR A 134 11.38 -18.21 3.62
CA TYR A 134 10.26 -18.77 4.38
C TYR A 134 10.71 -19.39 5.70
N ARG A 135 11.76 -20.23 5.67
CA ARG A 135 12.34 -20.83 6.89
C ARG A 135 12.86 -19.78 7.89
N LYS A 136 13.50 -18.72 7.39
CA LYS A 136 13.98 -17.60 8.22
C LYS A 136 12.83 -16.78 8.81
N LEU A 137 11.77 -16.53 8.06
CA LEU A 137 10.57 -15.84 8.53
C LEU A 137 9.94 -16.59 9.71
N GLN A 138 9.73 -17.90 9.56
CA GLN A 138 9.22 -18.75 10.64
C GLN A 138 10.13 -18.75 11.87
N GLN A 139 11.44 -18.80 11.66
CA GLN A 139 12.42 -18.70 12.76
C GLN A 139 12.30 -17.35 13.49
N TYR A 140 12.30 -16.25 12.75
CA TYR A 140 12.25 -14.91 13.33
C TYR A 140 10.92 -14.69 14.07
N GLN A 141 9.81 -15.22 13.57
CA GLN A 141 8.52 -15.18 14.27
C GLN A 141 8.57 -15.92 15.61
N ARG A 142 9.10 -17.15 15.64
CA ARG A 142 9.25 -17.92 16.89
C ARG A 142 10.14 -17.23 17.91
N GLU A 143 11.15 -16.50 17.43
CA GLU A 143 12.12 -15.80 18.26
C GLU A 143 11.70 -14.36 18.61
N GLY A 144 10.55 -13.88 18.10
CA GLY A 144 10.10 -12.51 18.30
C GLY A 144 11.01 -11.44 17.68
N GLN A 145 11.74 -11.80 16.63
CA GLN A 145 12.64 -10.90 15.92
C GLN A 145 11.90 -10.03 14.89
N ASN A 146 12.54 -8.93 14.49
CA ASN A 146 11.99 -8.03 13.49
C ASN A 146 12.06 -8.65 12.09
N LEU A 147 10.91 -9.06 11.54
CA LEU A 147 10.80 -9.63 10.19
C LEU A 147 11.28 -8.68 9.08
N LYS A 148 11.17 -7.36 9.28
CA LYS A 148 11.67 -6.35 8.33
C LYS A 148 13.18 -6.48 8.08
N ALA A 149 13.94 -7.04 9.02
CA ALA A 149 15.37 -7.29 8.84
C ALA A 149 15.67 -8.31 7.73
N LEU A 150 14.68 -9.12 7.34
CA LEU A 150 14.78 -10.09 6.24
C LEU A 150 14.35 -9.51 4.88
N LYS A 151 14.02 -8.22 4.82
CA LYS A 151 13.61 -7.55 3.59
C LYS A 151 14.72 -7.62 2.53
N GLY A 152 14.37 -8.03 1.33
CA GLY A 152 15.28 -8.21 0.21
C GLY A 152 14.58 -8.81 -1.00
N ASN A 153 15.36 -9.22 -2.00
CA ASN A 153 14.80 -9.72 -3.26
C ASN A 153 14.41 -11.20 -3.23
N SER A 154 14.68 -11.92 -2.13
CA SER A 154 14.38 -13.35 -2.02
C SER A 154 12.87 -13.65 -1.90
N GLY A 155 12.04 -12.66 -1.55
CA GLY A 155 10.59 -12.82 -1.47
C GLY A 155 9.97 -13.23 -2.81
N TRP A 156 10.49 -12.68 -3.91
CA TRP A 156 10.03 -13.00 -5.27
C TRP A 156 10.25 -14.47 -5.65
N ASN A 157 11.13 -15.20 -4.96
CA ASN A 157 11.32 -16.63 -5.20
C ASN A 157 10.14 -17.46 -4.68
N LEU A 158 9.36 -16.94 -3.74
CA LEU A 158 8.20 -17.64 -3.17
C LEU A 158 6.94 -17.45 -4.05
N ASP A 159 6.86 -16.37 -4.82
CA ASP A 159 5.70 -16.00 -5.65
C ASP A 159 5.32 -16.99 -6.78
N LYS A 160 6.15 -18.00 -7.03
CA LYS A 160 5.90 -19.06 -8.03
C LYS A 160 5.24 -20.31 -7.47
N TRP A 161 5.21 -20.44 -6.15
CA TRP A 161 4.63 -21.57 -5.43
C TRP A 161 3.18 -21.25 -5.08
#